data_AF-A0A7S3S624-F1
#
_entry.id   AF-A0A7S3S624-F1
#
_cell.length_a   1.000
_cell.length_b   1.000
_cell.length_c   1.000
_cell.angle_alpha   90.00
_cell.angle_beta   90.00
_cell.angle_gamma   90.00
#
_symmetry.space_group_name_H-M   'P 1'
#
loop_
_entity.id
_entity.type
_entity.pdbx_description
1 polymer ?
#
loop_
_entity_poly.entity_id
_entity_poly.type
_entity_poly.pdbx_seq_one_letter_code
_entity_poly.pdbx_strand_id
1 'polypeptide(L)'
;IDSASWPLPTSDRGCEVLKKAFEFADSSDQAALVELFRGQVLNAAQCGNASRVLQKCAESMPADRLRFVFSELRGNACDIACHRHGWRVLEKLMLHCPSWQSGELVDELLNEVLQLSRHAFGNFAVQNVLKVGTMSQRRRVCDALLTDLQKLARHRVASHVVRCALSSGAEDDKRRLIDNLRADAEGLSDLAHHHCGSFVVREMRRELRKQHLRCRLGSGAFRLGRHGP
;
A
#
# COMPACT_ATOMS: atom_id res chain seq x y z
N ILE A 1 -23.58 10.47 -21.71
CA ILE A 1 -24.10 10.08 -20.39
C ILE A 1 -24.51 11.38 -19.72
N ASP A 2 -25.80 11.55 -19.47
CA ASP A 2 -26.40 12.83 -19.09
C ASP A 2 -26.14 13.15 -17.61
N SER A 3 -26.06 14.43 -17.24
CA SER A 3 -25.76 14.88 -15.87
C SER A 3 -26.79 14.41 -14.82
N ALA A 4 -27.91 13.85 -15.27
CA ALA A 4 -28.99 13.32 -14.45
C ALA A 4 -28.66 12.00 -13.71
N SER A 5 -27.64 11.24 -14.13
CA SER A 5 -27.30 9.93 -13.53
C SER A 5 -26.36 10.01 -12.31
N TRP A 6 -25.69 11.14 -12.09
CA TRP A 6 -24.73 11.33 -10.99
C TRP A 6 -25.30 11.31 -9.54
N PRO A 7 -26.58 11.65 -9.27
CA PRO A 7 -27.14 11.52 -7.92
C PRO A 7 -27.22 10.07 -7.42
N LEU A 8 -27.21 9.08 -8.33
CA LEU A 8 -27.34 7.68 -7.99
C LEU A 8 -26.13 7.15 -7.18
N PRO A 9 -24.87 7.30 -7.64
CA PRO A 9 -23.69 6.90 -6.86
C PRO A 9 -23.51 7.59 -5.51
N THR A 10 -24.07 8.79 -5.34
CA THR A 10 -23.81 9.64 -4.17
C THR A 10 -24.84 9.43 -3.05
N SER A 11 -26.07 9.02 -3.37
CA SER A 11 -27.09 8.66 -2.37
C SER A 11 -26.86 7.28 -1.73
N ASP A 12 -27.27 7.11 -0.46
CA ASP A 12 -27.16 5.83 0.25
C ASP A 12 -27.92 4.71 -0.49
N ARG A 13 -29.17 4.97 -0.88
CA ARG A 13 -30.01 4.00 -1.62
C ARG A 13 -29.47 3.71 -3.01
N GLY A 14 -29.04 4.73 -3.75
CA GLY A 14 -28.55 4.56 -5.11
C GLY A 14 -27.21 3.81 -5.16
N CYS A 15 -26.34 4.01 -4.18
CA CYS A 15 -25.11 3.23 -4.07
C CYS A 15 -25.37 1.77 -3.69
N GLU A 16 -26.30 1.48 -2.77
CA GLU A 16 -26.67 0.09 -2.47
C GLU A 16 -27.27 -0.63 -3.66
N VAL A 17 -28.11 0.05 -4.46
CA VAL A 17 -28.62 -0.48 -5.72
C VAL A 17 -27.49 -0.73 -6.71
N LEU A 18 -26.58 0.24 -6.89
CA LEU A 18 -25.44 0.08 -7.80
C LEU A 18 -24.51 -1.06 -7.38
N LYS A 19 -24.22 -1.24 -6.09
CA LYS A 19 -23.43 -2.36 -5.60
C LYS A 19 -24.08 -3.70 -5.91
N LYS A 20 -25.37 -3.86 -5.57
CA LYS A 20 -26.10 -5.10 -5.85
C LYS A 20 -26.18 -5.36 -7.34
N ALA A 21 -26.49 -4.33 -8.14
CA ALA A 21 -26.47 -4.43 -9.59
C ALA A 21 -25.10 -4.91 -10.06
N PHE A 22 -24.01 -4.36 -9.53
CA PHE A 22 -22.65 -4.77 -9.89
C PHE A 22 -22.29 -6.20 -9.46
N GLU A 23 -22.79 -6.66 -8.31
CA GLU A 23 -22.54 -8.02 -7.79
C GLU A 23 -23.20 -9.12 -8.62
N PHE A 24 -24.37 -8.85 -9.21
CA PHE A 24 -25.12 -9.82 -10.01
C PHE A 24 -25.03 -9.57 -11.52
N ALA A 25 -24.48 -8.44 -11.95
CA ALA A 25 -24.27 -8.09 -13.35
C ALA A 25 -23.24 -9.00 -14.02
N ASP A 26 -23.46 -9.30 -15.29
CA ASP A 26 -22.44 -9.89 -16.14
C ASP A 26 -21.33 -8.87 -16.48
N SER A 27 -20.28 -9.32 -17.18
CA SER A 27 -19.15 -8.45 -17.52
C SER A 27 -19.51 -7.27 -18.43
N SER A 28 -20.57 -7.38 -19.23
CA SER A 28 -21.04 -6.31 -20.11
C SER A 28 -21.78 -5.25 -19.30
N ASP A 29 -22.67 -5.67 -18.41
CA ASP A 29 -23.43 -4.78 -17.53
C ASP A 29 -22.51 -4.10 -16.50
N GLN A 30 -21.54 -4.80 -15.93
CA GLN A 30 -20.52 -4.20 -15.08
C GLN A 30 -19.73 -3.10 -15.82
N ALA A 31 -19.43 -3.32 -17.10
CA ALA A 31 -18.78 -2.29 -17.92
C ALA A 31 -19.69 -1.08 -18.15
N ALA A 32 -20.98 -1.25 -18.40
CA ALA A 32 -21.91 -0.13 -18.51
C ALA A 32 -22.06 0.63 -17.18
N LEU A 33 -22.08 -0.08 -16.04
CA LEU A 33 -22.23 0.52 -14.71
C LEU A 33 -20.99 1.34 -14.31
N VAL A 34 -19.78 0.86 -14.59
CA VAL A 34 -18.56 1.61 -14.26
C VAL A 34 -18.46 2.89 -15.08
N GLU A 35 -18.95 2.89 -16.32
CA GLU A 35 -18.96 4.06 -17.20
C GLU A 35 -19.82 5.22 -16.66
N LEU A 36 -20.76 4.96 -15.75
CA LEU A 36 -21.51 6.00 -15.04
C LEU A 36 -20.63 6.91 -14.16
N PHE A 37 -19.41 6.47 -13.83
CA PHE A 37 -18.44 7.23 -13.05
C PHE A 37 -17.53 8.12 -13.91
N ARG A 38 -17.55 7.98 -15.24
CA ARG A 38 -16.67 8.74 -16.12
C ARG A 38 -16.88 10.25 -15.96
N GLY A 39 -15.77 10.98 -15.86
CA GLY A 39 -15.72 12.41 -15.61
C GLY A 39 -15.94 12.81 -14.14
N GLN A 40 -16.13 11.84 -13.24
CA GLN A 40 -16.43 12.07 -11.84
C GLN A 40 -15.69 11.09 -10.90
N VAL A 41 -14.67 10.37 -11.39
CA VAL A 41 -14.00 9.31 -10.63
C VAL A 41 -13.36 9.88 -9.36
N LEU A 42 -12.75 11.06 -9.42
CA LEU A 42 -12.15 11.72 -8.26
C LEU A 42 -13.20 12.00 -7.17
N ASN A 43 -14.33 12.58 -7.55
CA ASN A 43 -15.45 12.85 -6.65
C ASN A 43 -16.02 11.55 -6.05
N ALA A 44 -16.13 10.49 -6.86
CA ALA A 44 -16.55 9.18 -6.40
C ALA A 44 -15.59 8.57 -5.38
N ALA A 45 -14.27 8.65 -5.62
CA ALA A 45 -13.26 8.15 -4.71
C ALA A 45 -13.30 8.85 -3.34
N GLN A 46 -13.73 10.11 -3.32
CA GLN A 46 -13.89 10.90 -2.11
C GLN A 46 -15.30 10.82 -1.48
N CYS A 47 -16.25 10.13 -2.13
CA CYS A 47 -17.58 9.92 -1.58
C CYS A 47 -17.66 8.59 -0.83
N GLY A 48 -18.23 8.59 0.38
CA GLY A 48 -18.32 7.37 1.22
C GLY A 48 -19.12 6.22 0.61
N ASN A 49 -20.05 6.56 -0.28
CA ASN A 49 -20.86 5.59 -0.98
C ASN A 49 -20.21 5.16 -2.29
N ALA A 50 -20.00 6.09 -3.21
CA ALA A 50 -19.41 5.82 -4.52
C ALA A 50 -18.04 5.15 -4.45
N SER A 51 -17.19 5.49 -3.47
CA SER A 51 -15.88 4.85 -3.30
C SER A 51 -15.95 3.34 -3.10
N ARG A 52 -17.06 2.82 -2.53
CA ARG A 52 -17.25 1.37 -2.36
C ARG A 52 -17.53 0.67 -3.68
N VAL A 53 -18.22 1.33 -4.60
CA VAL A 53 -18.44 0.82 -5.96
C VAL A 53 -17.11 0.79 -6.72
N LEU A 54 -16.30 1.85 -6.64
CA LEU A 54 -14.96 1.87 -7.26
C LEU A 54 -14.03 0.78 -6.68
N GLN A 55 -14.08 0.53 -5.38
CA GLN A 55 -13.35 -0.59 -4.76
C GLN A 55 -13.79 -1.94 -5.36
N LYS A 56 -15.10 -2.16 -5.48
CA LYS A 56 -15.64 -3.39 -6.09
C LYS A 56 -15.22 -3.53 -7.56
N CYS A 57 -15.27 -2.43 -8.32
CA CYS A 57 -14.81 -2.40 -9.71
C CYS A 57 -13.35 -2.84 -9.81
N ALA A 58 -12.47 -2.31 -8.94
CA ALA A 58 -11.07 -2.71 -8.90
C ALA A 58 -10.87 -4.21 -8.58
N GLU A 59 -11.72 -4.79 -7.73
CA GLU A 59 -11.61 -6.20 -7.32
C GLU A 59 -12.09 -7.20 -8.38
N SER A 60 -13.11 -6.84 -9.16
CA SER A 60 -13.81 -7.81 -10.02
C SER A 60 -13.76 -7.52 -11.52
N MET A 61 -13.30 -6.35 -11.94
CA MET A 61 -13.21 -6.02 -13.37
C MET A 61 -11.82 -6.27 -13.96
N PRO A 62 -11.73 -6.63 -15.26
CA PRO A 62 -10.48 -6.58 -15.99
C PRO A 62 -9.89 -5.16 -15.98
N ALA A 63 -8.58 -5.07 -15.77
CA ALA A 63 -7.89 -3.79 -15.61
C ALA A 63 -8.05 -2.85 -16.82
N ASP A 64 -8.19 -3.40 -18.03
CA ASP A 64 -8.45 -2.63 -19.26
C ASP A 64 -9.76 -1.82 -19.21
N ARG A 65 -10.77 -2.29 -18.48
CA ARG A 65 -12.04 -1.56 -18.30
C ARG A 65 -11.89 -0.37 -17.34
N LEU A 66 -10.84 -0.36 -16.54
CA LEU A 66 -10.59 0.66 -15.52
C LEU A 66 -9.60 1.74 -16.00
N ARG A 67 -9.14 1.72 -17.26
CA ARG A 67 -8.13 2.68 -17.76
C ARG A 67 -8.52 4.15 -17.51
N PHE A 68 -9.79 4.50 -17.71
CA PHE A 68 -10.27 5.86 -17.47
C PHE A 68 -10.23 6.24 -15.98
N VAL A 69 -10.45 5.28 -15.06
CA VAL A 69 -10.34 5.51 -13.62
C VAL A 69 -8.94 5.99 -13.28
N PHE A 70 -7.91 5.32 -13.76
CA PHE A 70 -6.51 5.76 -13.52
C PHE A 70 -6.22 7.12 -14.15
N SER A 71 -6.70 7.34 -15.37
CA SER A 71 -6.53 8.62 -16.07
C SER A 71 -7.15 9.80 -15.29
N GLU A 72 -8.30 9.60 -14.66
CA GLU A 72 -8.98 10.66 -13.90
C GLU A 72 -8.43 10.86 -12.47
N LEU A 73 -7.78 9.84 -11.90
CA LEU A 73 -7.13 9.97 -10.59
C LEU A 73 -5.71 10.55 -10.67
N ARG A 74 -5.12 10.59 -11.88
CA ARG A 74 -3.78 11.14 -12.11
C ARG A 74 -3.67 12.58 -11.61
N GLY A 75 -2.53 12.92 -11.01
CA GLY A 75 -2.25 14.20 -10.38
C GLY A 75 -2.88 14.39 -8.99
N ASN A 76 -3.66 13.41 -8.52
CA ASN A 76 -4.42 13.50 -7.26
C ASN A 76 -4.12 12.33 -6.31
N ALA A 77 -3.14 11.46 -6.60
CA ALA A 77 -2.93 10.25 -5.81
C ALA A 77 -2.65 10.54 -4.32
N CYS A 78 -1.87 11.57 -4.02
CA CYS A 78 -1.58 11.98 -2.63
C CYS A 78 -2.84 12.45 -1.89
N ASP A 79 -3.68 13.26 -2.53
CA ASP A 79 -4.92 13.76 -1.95
C ASP A 79 -5.91 12.62 -1.68
N ILE A 80 -6.03 11.70 -2.63
CA ILE A 80 -6.87 10.50 -2.50
C ILE A 80 -6.34 9.61 -1.37
N ALA A 81 -5.02 9.43 -1.25
CA ALA A 81 -4.39 8.65 -0.16
C ALA A 81 -4.61 9.28 1.22
N CYS A 82 -4.75 10.60 1.28
CA CYS A 82 -5.07 11.32 2.51
C CYS A 82 -6.59 11.41 2.78
N HIS A 83 -7.43 11.00 1.86
CA HIS A 83 -8.87 11.05 2.03
C HIS A 83 -9.43 9.84 2.78
N ARG A 84 -10.37 10.04 3.72
CA ARG A 84 -10.96 8.99 4.59
C ARG A 84 -11.57 7.79 3.84
N HIS A 85 -11.99 8.00 2.60
CA HIS A 85 -12.52 6.98 1.69
C HIS A 85 -11.57 6.64 0.54
N GLY A 86 -10.83 7.64 0.06
CA GLY A 86 -10.03 7.54 -1.15
C GLY A 86 -8.88 6.56 -1.01
N TRP A 87 -8.27 6.50 0.17
CA TRP A 87 -7.14 5.59 0.42
C TRP A 87 -7.49 4.12 0.14
N ARG A 88 -8.74 3.71 0.39
CA ARG A 88 -9.21 2.35 0.10
C ARG A 88 -9.38 2.10 -1.39
N VAL A 89 -9.79 3.11 -2.15
CA VAL A 89 -9.85 3.01 -3.61
C VAL A 89 -8.45 2.80 -4.17
N LEU A 90 -7.48 3.63 -3.75
CA LEU A 90 -6.08 3.46 -4.16
C LEU A 90 -5.51 2.11 -3.75
N GLU A 91 -5.78 1.65 -2.52
CA GLU A 91 -5.39 0.31 -2.07
C GLU A 91 -5.87 -0.78 -3.01
N LYS A 92 -7.15 -0.77 -3.39
CA LYS A 92 -7.73 -1.79 -4.27
C LYS A 92 -7.20 -1.69 -5.70
N LEU A 93 -7.05 -0.49 -6.23
CA LEU A 93 -6.44 -0.30 -7.55
C LEU A 93 -5.00 -0.83 -7.59
N MET A 94 -4.18 -0.54 -6.57
CA MET A 94 -2.80 -1.07 -6.52
C MET A 94 -2.73 -2.58 -6.33
N LEU A 95 -3.67 -3.17 -5.57
CA LEU A 95 -3.67 -4.59 -5.26
C LEU A 95 -4.15 -5.46 -6.44
N HIS A 96 -5.16 -4.98 -7.18
CA HIS A 96 -5.85 -5.79 -8.19
C HIS A 96 -5.51 -5.41 -9.63
N CYS A 97 -4.96 -4.22 -9.87
CA CYS A 97 -4.54 -3.81 -11.21
C CYS A 97 -3.03 -3.95 -11.40
N PRO A 98 -2.59 -4.28 -12.63
CA PRO A 98 -1.17 -4.49 -12.92
C PRO A 98 -0.36 -3.19 -12.79
N SER A 99 0.94 -3.35 -12.52
CA SER A 99 1.87 -2.24 -12.27
C SER A 99 2.02 -1.26 -13.43
N TRP A 100 1.81 -1.70 -14.68
CA TRP A 100 1.84 -0.80 -15.84
C TRP A 100 0.69 0.21 -15.85
N GLN A 101 -0.41 -0.09 -15.13
CA GLN A 101 -1.58 0.78 -15.03
C GLN A 101 -1.57 1.59 -13.73
N SER A 102 -1.17 0.98 -12.61
CA SER A 102 -1.08 1.67 -11.32
C SER A 102 0.22 2.45 -11.11
N GLY A 103 1.21 2.28 -12.00
CA GLY A 103 2.56 2.81 -11.86
C GLY A 103 2.62 4.32 -11.66
N GLU A 104 1.90 5.10 -12.47
CA GLU A 104 1.92 6.56 -12.38
C GLU A 104 1.35 7.06 -11.04
N LEU A 105 0.24 6.46 -10.58
CA LEU A 105 -0.31 6.79 -9.27
C LEU A 105 0.66 6.43 -8.14
N VAL A 106 1.37 5.30 -8.26
CA VAL A 106 2.41 4.92 -7.29
C VAL A 106 3.58 5.90 -7.33
N ASP A 107 3.99 6.36 -8.51
CA ASP A 107 5.08 7.33 -8.65
C ASP A 107 4.75 8.69 -8.00
N GLU A 108 3.48 9.14 -8.10
CA GLU A 108 3.01 10.31 -7.35
C GLU A 108 3.15 10.11 -5.84
N LEU A 109 2.72 8.96 -5.30
CA LEU A 109 2.86 8.65 -3.88
C LEU A 109 4.33 8.60 -3.42
N LEU A 110 5.23 8.15 -4.30
CA LEU A 110 6.65 8.04 -4.01
C LEU A 110 7.35 9.40 -3.91
N ASN A 111 6.73 10.49 -4.36
CA ASN A 111 7.25 11.84 -4.17
C ASN A 111 7.02 12.34 -2.72
N GLU A 112 6.01 11.78 -2.02
CA GLU A 112 5.56 12.27 -0.71
C GLU A 112 5.64 11.20 0.40
N VAL A 113 6.54 10.21 0.27
CA VAL A 113 6.62 9.05 1.18
C VAL A 113 6.66 9.45 2.65
N LEU A 114 7.47 10.45 3.00
CA LEU A 114 7.66 10.88 4.39
C LEU A 114 6.41 11.56 4.96
N GLN A 115 5.73 12.40 4.17
CA GLN A 115 4.49 13.05 4.57
C GLN A 115 3.39 12.01 4.74
N LEU A 116 3.19 11.17 3.73
CA LEU A 116 2.18 10.11 3.73
C LEU A 116 2.39 9.13 4.89
N SER A 117 3.63 8.77 5.19
CA SER A 117 3.95 7.86 6.31
C SER A 117 3.48 8.38 7.67
N ARG A 118 3.47 9.70 7.86
CA ARG A 118 3.01 10.33 9.11
C ARG A 118 1.49 10.57 9.13
N HIS A 119 0.84 10.52 7.98
CA HIS A 119 -0.58 10.80 7.81
C HIS A 119 -1.49 9.64 8.26
N ALA A 120 -2.62 9.96 8.90
CA ALA A 120 -3.55 8.97 9.49
C ALA A 120 -4.12 7.96 8.49
N PHE A 121 -4.28 8.36 7.22
CA PHE A 121 -4.70 7.48 6.12
C PHE A 121 -3.57 7.20 5.12
N GLY A 122 -2.69 8.18 4.86
CA GLY A 122 -1.66 8.09 3.83
C GLY A 122 -0.64 6.97 4.10
N ASN A 123 -0.44 6.63 5.38
CA ASN A 123 0.45 5.54 5.77
C ASN A 123 0.02 4.18 5.19
N PHE A 124 -1.27 3.96 4.92
CA PHE A 124 -1.75 2.73 4.30
C PHE A 124 -1.30 2.65 2.84
N ALA A 125 -1.29 3.77 2.11
CA ALA A 125 -0.81 3.80 0.73
C ALA A 125 0.68 3.43 0.67
N VAL A 126 1.51 3.98 1.55
CA VAL A 126 2.95 3.63 1.61
C VAL A 126 3.16 2.16 1.99
N GLN A 127 2.40 1.64 2.95
CA GLN A 127 2.44 0.21 3.31
C GLN A 127 2.02 -0.69 2.14
N ASN A 128 1.08 -0.26 1.31
CA ASN A 128 0.66 -1.02 0.14
C ASN A 128 1.74 -1.04 -0.94
N VAL A 129 2.41 0.08 -1.21
CA VAL A 129 3.60 0.09 -2.08
C VAL A 129 4.67 -0.87 -1.55
N LEU A 130 4.89 -0.93 -0.24
CA LEU A 130 5.81 -1.89 0.38
C LEU A 130 5.38 -3.36 0.23
N LYS A 131 4.10 -3.66 0.03
CA LYS A 131 3.59 -5.04 -0.09
C LYS A 131 3.49 -5.52 -1.53
N VAL A 132 2.98 -4.67 -2.44
CA VAL A 132 2.64 -5.06 -3.82
C VAL A 132 3.40 -4.29 -4.89
N GLY A 133 4.14 -3.24 -4.52
CA GLY A 133 4.93 -2.45 -5.46
C GLY A 133 6.10 -3.24 -6.06
N THR A 134 6.65 -2.73 -7.16
CA THR A 134 7.85 -3.32 -7.77
C THR A 134 9.07 -3.18 -6.86
N MET A 135 10.12 -3.98 -7.09
CA MET A 135 11.36 -3.88 -6.31
C MET A 135 11.92 -2.45 -6.28
N SER A 136 11.88 -1.73 -7.40
CA SER A 136 12.34 -0.35 -7.50
C SER A 136 11.47 0.62 -6.66
N GLN A 137 10.15 0.47 -6.71
CA GLN A 137 9.23 1.29 -5.90
C GLN A 137 9.42 1.05 -4.40
N ARG A 138 9.56 -0.22 -3.99
CA ARG A 138 9.83 -0.60 -2.60
C ARG A 138 11.17 -0.04 -2.11
N ARG A 139 12.19 -0.09 -2.96
CA ARG A 139 13.51 0.49 -2.69
C ARG A 139 13.42 2.00 -2.46
N ARG A 140 12.69 2.73 -3.30
CA ARG A 140 12.45 4.17 -3.12
C ARG A 140 11.77 4.51 -1.79
N VAL A 141 10.80 3.69 -1.35
CA VAL A 141 10.20 3.86 -0.01
C VAL A 141 11.27 3.67 1.07
N CYS A 142 12.04 2.58 1.03
CA CYS A 142 13.09 2.33 2.02
C CYS A 142 14.16 3.43 2.05
N ASP A 143 14.56 3.94 0.89
CA ASP A 143 15.52 5.04 0.76
C ASP A 143 14.99 6.33 1.40
N ALA A 144 13.71 6.66 1.18
CA ALA A 144 13.07 7.78 1.85
C ALA A 144 12.98 7.57 3.37
N LEU A 145 12.60 6.38 3.85
CA LEU A 145 12.53 6.11 5.28
C LEU A 145 13.90 6.25 5.98
N LEU A 146 14.99 5.89 5.31
CA LEU A 146 16.35 5.95 5.85
C LEU A 146 16.80 7.39 6.17
N THR A 147 16.22 8.42 5.54
CA THR A 147 16.61 9.81 5.79
C THR A 147 16.17 10.32 7.18
N ASP A 148 15.15 9.72 7.78
CA ASP A 148 14.59 10.14 9.09
C ASP A 148 14.14 8.94 9.95
N LEU A 149 14.77 7.78 9.77
CA LEU A 149 14.30 6.49 10.28
C LEU A 149 14.08 6.50 11.79
N GLN A 150 15.00 7.10 12.54
CA GLN A 150 14.93 7.20 14.00
C GLN A 150 13.70 7.97 14.47
N LYS A 151 13.34 9.08 13.82
CA LYS A 151 12.13 9.85 14.17
C LYS A 151 10.86 9.12 13.74
N LEU A 152 10.87 8.53 12.54
CA LEU A 152 9.73 7.76 12.03
C LEU A 152 9.41 6.54 12.92
N ALA A 153 10.43 5.86 13.43
CA ALA A 153 10.28 4.73 14.34
C ALA A 153 9.63 5.11 15.69
N ARG A 154 9.80 6.36 16.13
CA ARG A 154 9.18 6.92 17.34
C ARG A 154 7.79 7.51 17.07
N HIS A 155 7.44 7.80 15.83
CA HIS A 155 6.18 8.44 15.49
C HIS A 155 4.97 7.49 15.62
N ARG A 156 3.86 8.00 16.18
CA ARG A 156 2.62 7.22 16.43
C ARG A 156 2.12 6.45 15.21
N VAL A 157 2.11 7.12 14.05
CA VAL A 157 1.64 6.55 12.77
C VAL A 157 2.79 5.94 11.95
N ALA A 158 3.82 6.71 11.61
CA ALA A 158 4.90 6.25 10.74
C ALA A 158 5.67 5.01 11.24
N SER A 159 5.68 4.72 12.54
CA SER A 159 6.26 3.48 13.06
C SER A 159 5.61 2.22 12.47
N HIS A 160 4.34 2.28 12.04
CA HIS A 160 3.68 1.20 11.30
C HIS A 160 4.30 0.98 9.92
N VAL A 161 4.65 2.05 9.21
CA VAL A 161 5.34 1.99 7.91
C VAL A 161 6.73 1.41 8.07
N VAL A 162 7.48 1.84 9.09
CA VAL A 162 8.81 1.29 9.40
C VAL A 162 8.73 -0.22 9.67
N ARG A 163 7.75 -0.66 10.45
CA ARG A 163 7.51 -2.10 10.70
C ARG A 163 7.14 -2.85 9.42
N CYS A 164 6.34 -2.25 8.55
CA CYS A 164 5.99 -2.83 7.26
C CYS A 164 7.21 -2.97 6.35
N ALA A 165 8.11 -1.97 6.34
CA ALA A 165 9.35 -2.02 5.57
C ALA A 165 10.27 -3.12 6.09
N LEU A 166 10.39 -3.25 7.42
CA LEU A 166 11.13 -4.34 8.06
C LEU A 166 10.53 -5.72 7.77
N SER A 167 9.20 -5.87 7.69
CA SER A 167 8.59 -7.18 7.46
C SER A 167 8.55 -7.58 5.98
N SER A 168 8.32 -6.61 5.10
CA SER A 168 8.00 -6.85 3.71
C SER A 168 9.17 -6.58 2.77
N GLY A 169 10.06 -5.64 3.10
CA GLY A 169 11.15 -5.19 2.21
C GLY A 169 12.08 -6.31 1.71
N ALA A 170 12.80 -6.04 0.63
CA ALA A 170 13.85 -6.93 0.14
C ALA A 170 14.92 -7.14 1.23
N GLU A 171 15.61 -8.28 1.23
CA GLU A 171 16.57 -8.61 2.30
C GLU A 171 17.67 -7.54 2.45
N ASP A 172 18.15 -6.96 1.35
CA ASP A 172 19.15 -5.89 1.41
C ASP A 172 18.58 -4.58 1.98
N ASP A 173 17.33 -4.25 1.67
CA ASP A 173 16.66 -3.08 2.26
C ASP A 173 16.42 -3.26 3.75
N LYS A 174 15.97 -4.45 4.15
CA LYS A 174 15.79 -4.80 5.55
C LYS A 174 17.11 -4.70 6.31
N ARG A 175 18.20 -5.21 5.74
CA ARG A 175 19.54 -5.10 6.32
C ARG A 175 19.93 -3.63 6.54
N ARG A 176 19.77 -2.78 5.52
CA ARG A 176 20.06 -1.33 5.62
C ARG A 176 19.26 -0.63 6.71
N LEU A 177 17.96 -0.93 6.81
CA LEU A 177 17.09 -0.39 7.87
C LEU A 177 17.54 -0.85 9.27
N ILE A 178 17.87 -2.14 9.41
CA ILE A 178 18.36 -2.70 10.68
C ILE A 178 19.70 -2.08 11.08
N ASP A 179 20.63 -1.95 10.14
CA ASP A 179 21.96 -1.38 10.40
C ASP A 179 21.84 0.09 10.82
N ASN A 180 20.98 0.87 10.16
CA ASN A 180 20.70 2.25 10.55
C ASN A 180 20.08 2.36 11.95
N LEU A 181 19.15 1.47 12.30
CA LEU A 181 18.55 1.42 13.65
C LEU A 181 19.58 1.06 14.73
N ARG A 182 20.58 0.24 14.41
CA ARG A 182 21.63 -0.21 15.33
C ARG A 182 22.84 0.70 15.41
N ALA A 183 22.98 1.65 14.48
CA ALA A 183 24.11 2.58 14.45
C ALA A 183 24.21 3.45 15.71
N ASP A 184 23.08 3.67 16.39
CA ASP A 184 22.99 4.39 17.66
C ASP A 184 22.49 3.44 18.76
N ALA A 185 23.41 2.96 19.60
CA ALA A 185 23.10 1.98 20.64
C ALA A 185 22.23 2.57 21.76
N GLU A 186 22.48 3.82 22.14
CA GLU A 186 21.67 4.54 23.12
C GLU A 186 20.29 4.82 22.55
N GLY A 187 20.22 5.37 21.33
CA GLY A 187 18.96 5.60 20.64
C GLY A 187 18.15 4.32 20.40
N LEU A 188 18.80 3.17 20.15
CA LEU A 188 18.12 1.88 20.04
C LEU A 188 17.54 1.42 21.40
N SER A 189 18.27 1.64 22.48
CA SER A 189 17.80 1.36 23.85
C SER A 189 16.58 2.22 24.19
N ASP A 190 16.65 3.52 23.92
CA ASP A 190 15.52 4.44 24.12
C ASP A 190 14.32 4.03 23.26
N LEU A 191 14.57 3.68 22.00
CA LEU A 191 13.53 3.21 21.09
C LEU A 191 12.86 1.93 21.63
N ALA A 192 13.62 1.04 22.27
CA ALA A 192 13.08 -0.20 22.85
C ALA A 192 12.11 0.05 24.01
N HIS A 193 12.27 1.16 24.75
CA HIS A 193 11.39 1.56 25.84
C HIS A 193 10.30 2.56 25.40
N HIS A 194 10.37 3.07 24.17
CA HIS A 194 9.39 4.00 23.61
C HIS A 194 8.05 3.32 23.30
N HIS A 195 6.93 4.01 23.54
CA HIS A 195 5.57 3.50 23.34
C HIS A 195 5.34 2.94 21.91
N CYS A 196 5.80 3.63 20.87
CA CYS A 196 5.79 3.12 19.49
C CYS A 196 7.06 2.34 19.10
N GLY A 197 8.23 2.79 19.54
CA GLY A 197 9.52 2.27 19.10
C GLY A 197 9.74 0.82 19.53
N SER A 198 9.20 0.43 20.68
CA SER A 198 9.31 -0.94 21.19
C SER A 198 8.74 -1.97 20.21
N PHE A 199 7.73 -1.61 19.41
CA PHE A 199 7.15 -2.46 18.38
C PHE A 199 8.07 -2.56 17.15
N VAL A 200 8.76 -1.48 16.79
CA VAL A 200 9.78 -1.46 15.72
C VAL A 200 10.96 -2.34 16.11
N VAL A 201 11.49 -2.20 17.34
CA VAL A 201 12.58 -3.02 17.86
C VAL A 201 12.20 -4.50 17.92
N ARG A 202 10.96 -4.82 18.31
CA ARG A 202 10.44 -6.20 18.29
C ARG A 202 10.40 -6.79 16.88
N GLU A 203 9.96 -6.03 15.88
CA GLU A 203 9.96 -6.49 14.48
C GLU A 203 11.40 -6.67 13.95
N MET A 204 12.29 -5.71 14.25
CA MET A 204 13.72 -5.80 13.92
C MET A 204 14.35 -7.09 14.48
N ARG A 205 14.13 -7.39 15.76
CA ARG A 205 14.62 -8.62 16.41
C ARG A 205 13.99 -9.89 15.81
N ARG A 206 12.75 -9.83 15.35
CA ARG A 206 12.09 -10.95 14.66
C ARG A 206 12.76 -11.24 13.33
N GLU A 207 13.07 -10.22 12.53
CA GLU A 207 13.74 -10.41 11.24
C GLU A 207 15.17 -10.92 11.40
N LEU A 208 15.93 -10.41 12.38
CA LEU A 208 17.26 -10.93 12.71
C LEU A 208 17.19 -12.42 13.05
N ARG A 209 16.21 -12.86 13.85
CA ARG A 209 16.03 -14.29 14.16
C ARG A 209 15.73 -15.12 12.90
N LYS A 210 14.86 -14.64 12.01
CA LYS A 210 14.57 -15.32 10.74
C LYS A 210 15.81 -15.45 9.84
N GLN A 211 16.66 -14.43 9.81
CA GLN A 211 17.92 -14.47 9.05
C GLN A 211 18.88 -15.52 9.63
N HIS A 212 19.05 -15.57 10.96
CA HIS A 212 19.87 -16.59 11.62
C HIS A 212 19.37 -18.02 11.34
N LEU A 213 18.04 -18.25 11.40
CA LEU A 213 17.46 -19.56 11.06
C LEU A 213 17.73 -19.95 9.60
N ARG A 214 17.59 -19.01 8.66
CA ARG A 214 17.87 -19.25 7.23
C ARG A 214 19.34 -19.63 7.00
N CYS A 215 20.29 -18.94 7.64
CA CYS A 215 21.71 -19.29 7.56
C CYS A 215 22.01 -20.69 8.11
N ARG A 216 21.38 -21.10 9.23
CA ARG A 216 21.57 -22.44 9.81
C ARG A 216 21.01 -23.54 8.91
N LEU A 217 19.82 -23.36 8.34
CA LEU A 217 19.20 -24.34 7.44
C LEU A 217 19.96 -24.45 6.10
N GLY A 218 20.38 -23.32 5.53
CA GLY A 218 21.19 -23.30 4.30
C GLY A 218 22.57 -23.94 4.47
N SER A 219 23.18 -23.80 5.65
CA SER A 219 24.48 -24.43 5.97
C SER A 219 24.36 -25.92 6.34
N GLY A 220 23.15 -26.39 6.69
CA GLY A 220 22.88 -27.80 7.00
C GLY A 220 22.66 -28.64 5.75
N ALA A 221 22.02 -28.08 4.71
CA ALA A 221 21.78 -28.76 3.44
C ALA A 221 23.09 -29.10 2.68
N PHE A 222 24.17 -28.33 2.89
CA PHE A 222 25.46 -28.57 2.24
C PHE A 222 26.29 -29.70 2.86
N ARG A 223 25.93 -30.19 4.07
CA ARG A 223 26.72 -31.24 4.77
C ARG A 223 26.24 -32.68 4.53
N LEU A 224 25.07 -32.88 3.92
CA LEU A 224 24.52 -34.22 3.67
C LEU A 224 24.84 -34.76 2.26
N GLY A 225 25.63 -34.03 1.45
CA GLY A 225 25.93 -34.40 0.05
C GLY A 225 27.34 -34.96 -0.22
N ARG A 226 28.15 -35.28 0.80
CA ARG A 226 29.49 -35.84 0.60
C ARG A 226 29.77 -37.00 1.55
N HIS A 227 29.18 -38.16 1.29
CA HIS A 227 29.78 -39.46 1.61
C HIS A 227 29.11 -40.55 0.78
N GLY A 228 29.82 -41.01 -0.23
CA GLY A 228 29.54 -42.26 -0.93
C GLY A 228 30.85 -42.74 -1.57
N PRO A 229 31.47 -43.83 -1.08
CA PRO A 229 32.30 -44.68 -1.90
C PRO A 229 31.44 -45.58 -2.80
#